data_AF-A0A835F3R6-F1
#
_entry.id   AF-A0A835F3R6-F1
#
_cell.length_a   1.000
_cell.length_b   1.000
_cell.length_c   1.000
_cell.angle_alpha   90.00
_cell.angle_beta   90.00
_cell.angle_gamma   90.00
#
_symmetry.space_group_name_H-M   'P 1'
#
loop_
_entity.id
_entity.type
_entity.pdbx_description
1 polymer ?
#
loop_
_entity_poly.entity_id
_entity_poly.type
_entity_poly.pdbx_seq_one_letter_code
_entity_poly.pdbx_strand_id
1 'polypeptide(L)'
;MASPGAAAAPRRGHSPLLLAAALLLALAPSPTTAAGRGVARECTYTLRVKTSCASPAARTSDAVAVAFGDAYRNEAHAARLPTTSGSRALERCGTDTFRLSGP
;
A
#
# COMPACT_ATOMS: atom_id res chain seq x y z
N MET A 1 41.81 63.80 -18.64
CA MET A 1 40.88 64.13 -19.74
C MET A 1 40.63 62.87 -20.55
N ALA A 2 39.39 62.72 -21.04
CA ALA A 2 38.85 61.64 -21.89
C ALA A 2 38.39 60.32 -21.21
N SER A 3 37.10 60.28 -20.87
CA SER A 3 36.19 59.15 -21.20
C SER A 3 35.55 59.42 -22.58
N PRO A 4 34.70 58.55 -23.18
CA PRO A 4 34.35 57.14 -22.91
C PRO A 4 34.40 56.24 -24.17
N GLY A 5 34.11 54.95 -24.02
CA GLY A 5 33.79 54.04 -25.13
C GLY A 5 32.90 52.89 -24.66
N ALA A 6 31.59 53.09 -24.71
CA ALA A 6 30.59 52.08 -24.36
C ALA A 6 30.47 51.04 -25.48
N ALA A 7 30.86 49.80 -25.21
CA ALA A 7 30.61 48.67 -26.10
C ALA A 7 29.28 47.99 -25.74
N ALA A 8 28.33 48.04 -26.66
CA ALA A 8 27.03 47.39 -26.57
C ALA A 8 27.17 45.85 -26.55
N ALA A 9 26.55 45.21 -25.56
CA ALA A 9 26.47 43.76 -25.49
C ALA A 9 25.38 43.22 -26.45
N PRO A 10 25.65 42.14 -27.21
CA PRO A 10 24.63 41.50 -28.04
C PRO A 10 23.63 40.73 -27.16
N ARG A 11 22.33 40.93 -27.43
CA ARG A 11 21.24 40.16 -26.85
C ARG A 11 21.33 38.70 -27.33
N ARG A 12 21.81 37.81 -26.47
CA ARG A 12 21.75 36.35 -26.72
C ARG A 12 20.28 35.89 -26.61
N GLY A 13 19.65 35.72 -27.77
CA GLY A 13 18.42 34.96 -27.90
C GLY A 13 18.67 33.53 -27.44
N HIS A 14 17.99 33.12 -26.37
CA HIS A 14 18.07 31.76 -25.85
C HIS A 14 17.22 30.86 -26.75
N SER A 15 17.91 30.05 -27.56
CA SER A 15 17.27 29.06 -28.43
C SER A 15 16.63 27.97 -27.55
N PRO A 16 15.32 27.67 -27.69
CA PRO A 16 14.57 26.79 -26.79
C PRO A 16 15.02 25.32 -26.84
N LEU A 17 15.85 24.95 -27.80
CA LEU A 17 16.36 23.59 -28.01
C LEU A 17 17.32 23.12 -26.91
N LEU A 18 18.01 24.02 -26.20
CA LEU A 18 18.93 23.64 -25.14
C LEU A 18 18.24 23.27 -23.82
N LEU A 19 17.00 23.73 -23.57
CA LEU A 19 16.23 23.29 -22.39
C LEU A 19 15.73 21.86 -22.54
N ALA A 20 15.47 21.39 -23.76
CA ALA A 20 14.97 20.04 -24.00
C ALA A 20 15.99 18.95 -23.66
N ALA A 21 17.29 19.22 -23.84
CA ALA A 21 18.35 18.23 -23.62
C ALA A 21 18.61 17.94 -22.12
N ALA A 22 18.41 18.91 -21.23
CA ALA A 22 18.62 18.72 -19.79
C ALA A 22 17.53 17.87 -19.12
N LEU A 23 16.31 17.83 -19.69
CA LEU A 23 15.20 17.05 -19.13
C LEU A 23 15.31 15.54 -19.47
N LEU A 24 16.05 15.18 -20.53
CA LEU A 24 16.19 13.80 -20.98
C LEU A 24 17.18 12.96 -20.16
N LEU A 25 18.09 13.57 -19.39
CA LEU A 25 19.06 12.81 -18.56
C LEU A 25 18.57 12.48 -17.14
N ALA A 26 17.43 13.02 -16.70
CA ALA A 26 16.88 12.78 -15.36
C ALA A 26 16.04 11.49 -15.24
N LEU A 27 15.86 10.74 -16.34
CA LEU A 27 15.06 9.50 -16.38
C LEU A 27 15.91 8.21 -16.32
N ALA A 28 17.15 8.27 -15.82
CA ALA A 28 17.88 7.03 -15.55
C ALA A 28 17.22 6.29 -14.36
N PRO A 29 16.65 5.09 -14.55
CA PRO A 29 16.12 4.32 -13.44
C PRO A 29 17.28 3.89 -12.55
N SER A 30 17.22 4.25 -11.27
CA SER A 30 18.17 3.78 -10.26
C SER A 30 18.23 2.24 -10.25
N PRO A 31 19.39 1.61 -10.05
CA PRO A 31 19.46 0.17 -9.86
C PRO A 31 18.60 -0.20 -8.65
N THR A 32 17.50 -0.87 -8.92
CA THR A 32 16.59 -1.38 -7.88
C THR A 32 17.39 -2.41 -7.10
N THR A 33 17.75 -2.09 -5.86
CA THR A 33 18.35 -3.04 -4.93
C THR A 33 17.41 -4.25 -4.87
N ALA A 34 17.86 -5.37 -5.42
CA ALA A 34 17.14 -6.62 -5.35
C ALA A 34 17.04 -7.00 -3.86
N ALA A 35 15.91 -6.67 -3.24
CA ALA A 35 15.57 -7.17 -1.92
C ALA A 35 15.62 -8.69 -2.00
N GLY A 36 16.54 -9.29 -1.24
CA GLY A 36 16.70 -10.74 -1.19
C GLY A 36 15.34 -11.37 -0.94
N ARG A 37 14.99 -12.35 -1.80
CA ARG A 37 13.80 -13.18 -1.63
C ARG A 37 14.03 -14.08 -0.41
N GLY A 38 13.84 -13.51 0.78
CA GLY A 38 13.59 -14.28 1.98
C GLY A 38 12.43 -15.21 1.66
N VAL A 39 12.57 -16.49 2.00
CA VAL A 39 11.45 -17.43 1.95
C VAL A 39 10.35 -16.83 2.83
N ALA A 40 9.34 -16.22 2.23
CA ALA A 40 8.17 -15.73 2.95
C ALA A 40 7.59 -16.93 3.69
N ARG A 41 7.54 -16.84 5.01
CA ARG A 41 7.12 -17.92 5.89
C ARG A 41 5.60 -17.93 5.88
N GLU A 42 4.97 -18.33 4.78
CA GLU A 42 3.50 -18.24 4.70
C GLU A 42 2.84 -19.08 5.81
N CYS A 43 2.36 -18.39 6.85
CA CYS A 43 1.70 -18.99 8.00
C CYS A 43 0.20 -18.93 7.76
N THR A 44 -0.54 -19.94 8.24
CA THR A 44 -2.01 -19.92 8.19
C THR A 44 -2.58 -19.92 9.60
N TYR A 45 -3.39 -18.92 9.89
CA TYR A 45 -4.13 -18.80 11.14
C TYR A 45 -5.57 -19.25 10.95
N THR A 46 -6.12 -19.91 11.96
CA THR A 46 -7.54 -20.29 12.03
C THR A 46 -8.22 -19.44 13.08
N LEU A 47 -9.06 -18.51 12.62
CA LEU A 47 -9.86 -17.64 13.48
C LEU A 47 -11.22 -18.28 13.73
N ARG A 48 -11.63 -18.42 15.00
CA ARG A 48 -12.98 -18.83 15.39
C ARG A 48 -13.71 -17.66 16.03
N VAL A 49 -14.81 -17.23 15.41
CA VAL A 49 -15.64 -16.12 15.90
C VAL A 49 -16.95 -16.69 16.42
N LYS A 50 -17.27 -16.39 17.67
CA LYS A 50 -18.56 -16.75 18.28
C LYS A 50 -19.40 -15.49 18.45
N THR A 51 -20.54 -15.45 17.77
CA THR A 51 -21.48 -14.34 17.89
C THR A 51 -22.45 -14.61 19.04
N SER A 52 -22.75 -13.57 19.81
CA SER A 52 -23.62 -13.69 20.98
C SER A 52 -25.04 -14.15 20.60
N CYS A 53 -25.69 -14.85 21.53
CA CYS A 53 -27.12 -15.12 21.45
C CYS A 53 -27.98 -13.90 21.78
N ALA A 54 -27.41 -12.84 22.34
CA ALA A 54 -28.11 -11.58 22.55
C ALA A 54 -28.07 -10.66 21.31
N SER A 55 -27.31 -11.01 20.27
CA SER A 55 -27.26 -10.23 19.04
C SER A 55 -28.63 -10.17 18.34
N PRO A 56 -28.94 -9.08 17.60
CA PRO A 56 -30.16 -8.99 16.79
C PRO A 56 -30.32 -10.19 15.83
N ALA A 57 -31.57 -10.49 15.45
CA ALA A 57 -31.85 -11.54 14.47
C ALA A 57 -31.35 -11.18 13.06
N ALA A 58 -31.25 -9.89 12.75
CA ALA A 58 -30.64 -9.41 11.53
C ALA A 58 -29.12 -9.49 11.63
N ARG A 59 -28.48 -9.95 10.55
CA ARG A 59 -27.02 -9.97 10.40
C ARG A 59 -26.46 -8.56 10.27
N THR A 60 -25.21 -8.38 10.71
CA THR A 60 -24.45 -7.18 10.35
C THR A 60 -24.22 -7.15 8.83
N SER A 61 -24.39 -5.98 8.23
CA SER A 61 -24.00 -5.70 6.85
C SER A 61 -22.65 -4.98 6.78
N ASP A 62 -22.04 -4.72 7.94
CA ASP A 62 -20.79 -3.99 8.07
C ASP A 62 -19.61 -4.85 7.62
N ALA A 63 -18.52 -4.16 7.25
CA ALA A 63 -17.24 -4.81 7.03
C ALA A 63 -16.57 -5.07 8.39
N VAL A 64 -16.38 -6.34 8.76
CA VAL A 64 -15.60 -6.70 9.95
C VAL A 64 -14.18 -7.02 9.53
N ALA A 65 -13.21 -6.24 10.01
CA ALA A 65 -11.78 -6.45 9.82
C ALA A 65 -11.13 -7.10 11.05
N VAL A 66 -10.03 -7.82 10.84
CA VAL A 66 -9.23 -8.43 11.92
C VAL A 66 -7.76 -8.14 11.68
N ALA A 67 -7.06 -7.73 12.74
CA ALA A 67 -5.62 -7.59 12.79
C ALA A 67 -5.12 -8.13 14.13
N PHE A 68 -4.09 -8.98 14.11
CA PHE A 68 -3.38 -9.38 15.32
C PHE A 68 -1.90 -9.59 15.01
N GLY A 69 -1.08 -9.51 16.06
CA GLY A 69 0.36 -9.69 16.00
C GLY A 69 0.94 -10.03 17.37
N ASP A 70 2.17 -10.52 17.40
CA ASP A 70 2.92 -10.76 18.63
C ASP A 70 4.31 -10.08 18.61
N ALA A 71 5.06 -10.22 19.70
CA ALA A 71 6.40 -9.65 19.85
C ALA A 71 7.43 -10.21 18.85
N TYR A 72 7.11 -11.29 18.14
CA TYR A 72 7.96 -11.97 17.17
C TYR A 72 7.58 -11.67 15.71
N ARG A 73 6.69 -10.70 15.46
CA ARG A 73 6.22 -10.29 14.12
C ARG A 73 5.38 -11.36 13.41
N ASN A 74 4.76 -12.26 14.17
CA ASN A 74 3.74 -13.17 13.65
C ASN A 74 2.43 -12.38 13.47
N GLU A 75 2.24 -11.77 12.31
CA GLU A 75 1.15 -10.84 12.04
C GLU A 75 0.13 -11.45 11.08
N ALA A 76 -1.16 -11.18 11.30
CA ALA A 76 -2.20 -11.53 10.33
C ALA A 76 -3.21 -10.39 10.22
N HIS A 77 -3.61 -10.10 8.99
CA HIS A 77 -4.55 -9.02 8.70
C HIS A 77 -5.55 -9.45 7.62
N ALA A 78 -6.84 -9.25 7.89
CA ALA A 78 -7.91 -9.30 6.91
C ALA A 78 -8.74 -8.03 6.97
N ALA A 79 -8.73 -7.27 5.88
CA ALA A 79 -9.52 -6.05 5.74
C ALA A 79 -11.04 -6.32 5.77
N ARG A 80 -11.45 -7.53 5.38
CA ARG A 80 -12.83 -8.01 5.51
C ARG A 80 -12.79 -9.51 5.73
N LEU A 81 -13.40 -9.98 6.81
CA LEU A 81 -13.62 -11.41 7.01
C LEU A 81 -14.46 -11.93 5.85
N PRO A 82 -14.00 -12.99 5.16
CA PRO A 82 -14.70 -13.50 4.01
C PRO A 82 -16.02 -14.09 4.49
N THR A 83 -17.13 -13.41 4.18
CA THR A 83 -18.44 -14.03 4.25
C THR A 83 -18.48 -15.04 3.11
N THR A 84 -18.43 -16.33 3.39
CA THR A 84 -18.55 -17.36 2.35
C THR A 84 -19.83 -17.04 1.56
N SER A 85 -19.74 -16.81 0.25
CA SER A 85 -20.90 -16.47 -0.56
C SER A 85 -21.94 -17.60 -0.43
N GLY A 86 -23.06 -17.32 0.25
CA GLY A 86 -24.11 -18.29 0.59
C GLY A 86 -24.07 -18.87 2.01
N SER A 87 -22.98 -18.73 2.76
CA SER A 87 -22.92 -19.04 4.19
C SER A 87 -23.27 -17.81 5.03
N ARG A 88 -24.14 -18.02 6.01
CA ARG A 88 -24.61 -17.00 6.93
C ARG A 88 -23.49 -16.68 7.96
N ALA A 89 -22.47 -15.93 7.56
CA ALA A 89 -21.38 -15.56 8.47
C ALA A 89 -21.86 -14.54 9.52
N LEU A 90 -21.30 -14.62 10.71
CA LEU A 90 -21.59 -13.78 11.87
C LEU A 90 -23.06 -13.84 12.31
N GLU A 91 -23.70 -15.00 12.16
CA GLU A 91 -25.07 -15.22 12.63
C GLU A 91 -25.17 -15.16 14.15
N ARG A 92 -26.32 -14.67 14.64
CA ARG A 92 -26.68 -14.77 16.06
C ARG A 92 -26.54 -16.21 16.56
N CYS A 93 -25.93 -16.38 17.74
CA CYS A 93 -25.57 -17.69 18.32
C CYS A 93 -24.63 -18.56 17.46
N GLY A 94 -24.15 -18.06 16.33
CA GLY A 94 -23.33 -18.79 15.37
C GLY A 94 -21.87 -18.89 15.82
N THR A 95 -21.16 -19.85 15.20
CA THR A 95 -19.70 -19.92 15.27
C THR A 95 -19.16 -20.06 13.85
N ASP A 96 -18.37 -19.08 13.44
CA ASP A 96 -17.75 -19.03 12.13
C ASP A 96 -16.25 -19.29 12.24
N THR A 97 -15.68 -19.94 11.23
CA THR A 97 -14.25 -20.23 11.16
C THR A 97 -13.67 -19.65 9.87
N PHE A 98 -12.63 -18.83 10.02
CA PHE A 98 -11.94 -18.16 8.91
C PHE A 98 -10.48 -18.58 8.88
N ARG A 99 -9.88 -18.67 7.69
CA ARG A 99 -8.45 -18.89 7.51
C ARG A 99 -7.80 -17.60 7.03
N LEU A 100 -6.71 -17.20 7.68
CA LEU A 100 -5.96 -15.99 7.37
C LEU A 100 -4.51 -16.35 7.07
N SER A 101 -3.95 -15.80 6.00
CA SER A 101 -2.52 -15.92 5.71
C SER A 101 -1.73 -14.86 6.47
N GLY A 102 -0.57 -15.25 7.00
CA GLY A 102 0.45 -14.37 7.57
C GLY A 102 1.79 -14.51 6.84
N PRO A 103 2.73 -13.59 7.14
CA PRO A 103 4.03 -13.49 6.49
C PRO A 103 5.03 -14.58 6.89
#